data_AF-A0A1E5SHH5-F1
#
_entry.id   AF-A0A1E5SHH5-F1
#
_cell.length_a   1.000
_cell.length_b   1.000
_cell.length_c   1.000
_cell.angle_alpha   90.00
_cell.angle_beta   90.00
_cell.angle_gamma   90.00
#
_symmetry.space_group_name_H-M   'P 1'
#
loop_
_entity.id
_entity.type
_entity.pdbx_description
1 polymer ?
#
loop_
_entity_poly.entity_id
_entity_poly.type
_entity_poly.pdbx_seq_one_letter_code
_entity_poly.pdbx_strand_id
1 'polypeptide(L)'
;MIVQQESLRLSEYSSLYDLIVPSTNLLRRINDLIDFNFIYDELASKYSQTLGRKAESPIRLFKYLLLKVIYTISDVDVVERSRYDMSFKYFLEMLPEEDVIAPSTLTKFRRQRLKDTNLLDMLINRTVSIAVEQGIIKSRSIIVDATKEAISII
;
A
#
# COMPACT_ATOMS: atom_id res chain seq x y z
N MET A 1 20.01 -4.93 14.43
CA MET A 1 19.31 -3.86 13.68
C MET A 1 20.09 -3.55 12.44
N ILE A 2 19.57 -3.86 11.25
CA ILE A 2 20.17 -3.39 10.01
C ILE A 2 19.47 -2.07 9.69
N VAL A 3 20.22 -0.99 9.76
CA VAL A 3 19.77 0.35 9.39
C VAL A 3 19.67 0.38 7.87
N GLN A 4 18.44 0.43 7.34
CA GLN A 4 18.22 0.77 5.94
C GLN A 4 18.73 2.20 5.73
N GLN A 5 19.87 2.36 5.05
CA GLN A 5 20.18 3.63 4.40
C GLN A 5 19.27 3.75 3.19
N GLU A 6 18.05 4.24 3.42
CA GLU A 6 17.26 4.82 2.34
C GLU A 6 18.01 6.05 1.85
N SER A 7 18.56 5.96 0.64
CA SER A 7 19.04 7.15 -0.08
C SER A 7 17.87 8.14 -0.14
N LEU A 8 18.01 9.31 0.50
CA LEU A 8 17.04 10.39 0.42
C LEU A 8 16.77 10.69 -1.06
N ARG A 9 15.61 10.27 -1.56
CA ARG A 9 15.16 10.55 -2.93
C ARG A 9 14.45 11.89 -2.89
N LEU A 10 15.19 12.95 -3.23
CA LEU A 10 14.64 14.29 -3.35
C LEU A 10 14.08 14.45 -4.76
N SER A 11 12.83 14.92 -4.85
CA SER A 11 12.18 15.30 -6.11
C SER A 11 11.91 16.80 -6.11
N GLU A 12 12.16 17.45 -7.24
CA GLU A 12 11.79 18.85 -7.46
C GLU A 12 10.27 19.04 -7.50
N TYR A 13 9.52 17.95 -7.70
CA TYR A 13 8.07 17.94 -7.86
C TYR A 13 7.31 17.56 -6.59
N SER A 14 7.98 17.26 -5.47
CA SER A 14 7.32 16.81 -4.23
C SER A 14 6.22 17.75 -3.74
N SER A 15 6.36 19.06 -3.96
CA SER A 15 5.35 20.08 -3.63
C SER A 15 4.02 19.90 -4.37
N LEU A 16 4.00 19.17 -5.50
CA LEU A 16 2.76 18.84 -6.21
C LEU A 16 1.79 18.04 -5.35
N TYR A 17 2.28 17.21 -4.42
CA TYR A 17 1.40 16.46 -3.54
C TYR A 17 0.60 17.35 -2.60
N ASP A 18 1.21 18.40 -2.07
CA ASP A 18 0.49 19.36 -1.21
C ASP A 18 -0.56 20.16 -1.98
N LEU A 19 -0.33 20.37 -3.28
CA LEU A 19 -1.27 21.07 -4.15
C LEU A 19 -2.43 20.19 -4.62
N ILE A 20 -2.15 18.94 -5.01
CA ILE A 20 -3.11 18.07 -5.71
C ILE A 20 -3.79 17.09 -4.74
N VAL A 21 -3.11 16.66 -3.68
CA VAL A 21 -3.61 15.68 -2.71
C VAL A 21 -3.85 16.37 -1.38
N PRO A 22 -5.03 16.97 -1.14
CA PRO A 22 -5.29 17.71 0.09
C PRO A 22 -5.17 16.81 1.33
N SER A 23 -4.91 17.38 2.49
CA SER A 23 -4.79 16.64 3.77
C SER A 23 -6.08 15.90 4.17
N THR A 24 -7.23 16.26 3.59
CA THR A 24 -8.51 15.57 3.78
C THR A 24 -8.64 14.30 2.94
N ASN A 25 -7.76 14.08 1.95
CA ASN A 25 -7.76 12.89 1.11
C ASN A 25 -7.59 11.63 1.96
N LEU A 26 -8.45 10.63 1.71
CA LEU A 26 -8.46 9.38 2.47
C LEU A 26 -7.11 8.67 2.46
N LEU A 27 -6.52 8.48 1.28
CA LEU A 27 -5.26 7.75 1.13
C LEU A 27 -4.10 8.49 1.79
N ARG A 28 -4.07 9.83 1.70
CA ARG A 28 -3.11 10.67 2.41
C ARG A 28 -3.22 10.48 3.92
N ARG A 29 -4.44 10.56 4.47
CA ARG A 29 -4.68 10.33 5.91
C ARG A 29 -4.26 8.92 6.35
N ILE A 30 -4.58 7.89 5.57
CA ILE A 30 -4.16 6.52 5.87
C ILE A 30 -2.63 6.43 5.88
N ASN A 31 -1.96 7.00 4.89
CA ASN A 31 -0.50 6.98 4.80
C ASN A 31 0.18 7.68 5.96
N ASP A 32 -0.33 8.86 6.34
CA ASP A 32 0.31 9.72 7.33
C ASP A 32 0.08 9.22 8.78
N LEU A 33 -0.99 8.46 9.02
CA LEU A 33 -1.41 8.02 10.36
C LEU A 33 -1.13 6.55 10.66
N ILE A 34 -0.97 5.70 9.64
CA ILE A 34 -0.70 4.28 9.83
C ILE A 34 0.78 4.01 9.59
N ASP A 35 1.46 3.52 10.63
CA ASP A 35 2.79 2.96 10.47
C ASP A 35 2.69 1.55 9.85
N PHE A 36 3.15 1.40 8.60
CA PHE A 36 3.16 0.13 7.88
C PHE A 36 4.38 -0.75 8.17
N ASN A 37 5.26 -0.39 9.11
CA ASN A 37 6.44 -1.19 9.46
C ASN A 37 6.08 -2.60 9.94
N PHE A 38 4.88 -2.81 10.51
CA PHE A 38 4.43 -4.16 10.90
C PHE A 38 4.37 -5.14 9.71
N ILE A 39 4.24 -4.65 8.47
CA ILE A 39 4.28 -5.50 7.27
C ILE A 39 5.65 -6.17 7.14
N TYR A 40 6.74 -5.49 7.51
CA TYR A 40 8.06 -6.11 7.50
C TYR A 40 8.14 -7.24 8.51
N ASP A 41 7.62 -7.05 9.72
CA ASP A 41 7.66 -8.09 10.76
C ASP A 41 6.89 -9.35 10.31
N GLU A 42 5.70 -9.16 9.75
CA GLU A 42 4.84 -10.25 9.29
C GLU A 42 5.39 -10.95 8.03
N LEU A 43 6.11 -10.23 7.18
CA LEU A 43 6.69 -10.76 5.94
C LEU A 43 8.17 -11.13 6.05
N ALA A 44 8.86 -10.83 7.15
CA ALA A 44 10.30 -11.01 7.31
C ALA A 44 10.74 -12.46 7.03
N SER A 45 9.94 -13.43 7.47
CA SER A 45 10.21 -14.86 7.25
C SER A 45 10.03 -15.30 5.78
N LYS A 46 9.18 -14.60 5.01
CA LYS A 46 8.83 -14.94 3.62
C LYS A 46 9.51 -14.05 2.60
N TYR A 47 10.03 -12.89 3.02
CA TYR A 47 10.62 -11.84 2.20
C TYR A 47 12.09 -11.68 2.56
N SER A 48 12.93 -12.59 2.06
CA SER A 48 14.38 -12.47 2.21
C SER A 48 14.89 -11.30 1.34
N GLN A 49 15.66 -10.40 1.95
CA GLN A 49 16.42 -9.35 1.27
C GLN A 49 17.61 -9.99 0.53
N THR A 50 17.36 -10.82 -0.48
CA THR A 50 18.46 -11.44 -1.23
C THR A 50 19.26 -10.37 -1.96
N LEU A 51 20.60 -10.46 -1.83
CA LEU A 51 21.65 -9.66 -2.47
C LEU A 51 21.60 -9.73 -4.01
N GLY A 52 20.55 -9.18 -4.61
CA GLY A 52 20.35 -9.08 -6.05
C GLY A 52 19.72 -7.73 -6.41
N ARG A 53 19.10 -7.62 -7.60
CA ARG A 53 18.36 -6.42 -8.03
C ARG A 53 17.48 -5.91 -6.88
N LYS A 54 17.52 -4.59 -6.63
CA LYS A 54 16.75 -3.90 -5.59
C LYS A 54 15.29 -4.36 -5.67
N ALA A 55 14.89 -5.25 -4.77
CA ALA A 55 13.52 -5.73 -4.73
C ALA A 55 12.63 -4.57 -4.28
N GLU A 56 11.44 -4.45 -4.87
CA GLU A 56 10.45 -3.47 -4.41
C GLU A 56 10.16 -3.66 -2.92
N SER A 57 9.85 -2.59 -2.21
CA SER A 57 9.51 -2.68 -0.79
C SER A 57 8.26 -3.55 -0.60
N PRO A 58 8.27 -4.53 0.34
CA PRO A 58 7.09 -5.34 0.63
C PRO A 58 5.94 -4.47 1.18
N ILE A 59 6.24 -3.35 1.85
CA ILE A 59 5.26 -2.33 2.23
C ILE A 59 4.59 -1.77 0.99
N ARG A 60 5.36 -1.28 0.02
CA ARG A 60 4.82 -0.71 -1.23
C ARG A 60 3.95 -1.71 -1.98
N LEU A 61 4.40 -2.95 -2.09
CA LEU A 61 3.62 -4.03 -2.73
C LEU A 61 2.34 -4.35 -1.97
N PHE A 62 2.37 -4.34 -0.64
CA PHE A 62 1.18 -4.48 0.18
C PHE A 62 0.21 -3.30 -0.03
N LYS A 63 0.72 -2.06 -0.06
CA LYS A 63 -0.09 -0.87 -0.32
C LYS A 63 -0.79 -0.92 -1.69
N TYR A 64 -0.13 -1.44 -2.74
CA TYR A 64 -0.79 -1.75 -4.01
C TYR A 64 -1.96 -2.73 -3.85
N LEU A 65 -1.81 -3.78 -3.04
CA LEU A 65 -2.89 -4.72 -2.75
C LEU A 65 -4.01 -4.08 -1.91
N LEU A 66 -3.68 -3.17 -1.01
CA LEU A 66 -4.69 -2.43 -0.26
C LEU A 66 -5.51 -1.52 -1.19
N LEU A 67 -4.86 -0.78 -2.10
CA LEU A 67 -5.54 0.01 -3.13
C LEU A 67 -6.45 -0.86 -3.99
N LYS A 68 -5.96 -2.03 -4.40
CA LYS A 68 -6.75 -3.02 -5.15
C LYS A 68 -8.06 -3.37 -4.43
N VAL A 69 -8.00 -3.58 -3.10
CA VAL A 69 -9.16 -3.95 -2.28
C VAL A 69 -10.08 -2.76 -2.03
N ILE A 70 -9.55 -1.56 -1.76
CA ILE A 70 -10.33 -0.34 -1.54
C ILE A 70 -11.14 0.04 -2.78
N TYR A 71 -10.55 -0.09 -3.98
CA TYR A 71 -11.17 0.33 -5.24
C TYR A 71 -11.76 -0.83 -6.05
N THR A 72 -11.64 -2.07 -5.59
CA THR A 72 -12.15 -3.28 -6.26
C THR A 72 -11.69 -3.39 -7.73
N ILE A 73 -10.39 -3.23 -7.97
CA ILE A 73 -9.79 -3.23 -9.33
C ILE A 73 -8.79 -4.39 -9.55
N SER A 74 -8.40 -4.66 -10.80
CA SER A 74 -7.44 -5.71 -11.11
C SER A 74 -6.00 -5.32 -10.75
N ASP A 75 -5.07 -6.29 -10.77
CA ASP A 75 -3.64 -6.02 -10.50
C ASP A 75 -3.02 -5.13 -11.59
N VAL A 76 -3.51 -5.26 -12.83
CA VAL A 76 -3.07 -4.44 -13.95
C VAL A 76 -3.63 -3.04 -13.81
N ASP A 77 -4.92 -2.93 -13.49
CA ASP A 77 -5.60 -1.63 -13.38
C ASP A 77 -5.08 -0.81 -12.20
N VAL A 78 -4.76 -1.44 -11.05
CA VAL A 78 -4.20 -0.70 -9.90
C VAL A 78 -2.82 -0.14 -10.23
N VAL A 79 -1.99 -0.91 -10.95
CA VAL A 79 -0.67 -0.46 -11.38
C VAL A 79 -0.78 0.65 -12.41
N GLU A 80 -1.64 0.48 -13.42
CA GLU A 80 -1.85 1.50 -14.46
C GLU A 80 -2.44 2.78 -13.88
N ARG A 81 -3.44 2.69 -12.99
CA ARG A 81 -4.02 3.86 -12.33
C ARG A 81 -3.00 4.61 -11.48
N SER A 82 -2.06 3.89 -10.84
CA SER A 82 -0.98 4.51 -10.05
C SER A 82 0.00 5.32 -10.91
N ARG A 83 -0.03 5.18 -12.24
CA ARG A 83 0.80 6.00 -13.14
C ARG A 83 0.33 7.45 -13.17
N TYR A 84 -0.98 7.69 -13.02
CA TYR A 84 -1.61 8.99 -13.24
C TYR A 84 -2.29 9.56 -11.99
N ASP A 85 -2.78 8.71 -11.09
CA ASP A 85 -3.50 9.14 -9.88
C ASP A 85 -2.50 9.56 -8.79
N MET A 86 -2.37 10.88 -8.57
CA MET A 86 -1.43 11.42 -7.58
C MET A 86 -1.73 10.97 -6.16
N SER A 87 -3.00 10.68 -5.82
CA SER A 87 -3.33 10.16 -4.50
C SER A 87 -2.81 8.73 -4.30
N PHE A 88 -2.79 7.92 -5.37
CA PHE A 88 -2.21 6.58 -5.34
C PHE A 88 -0.69 6.68 -5.21
N LYS A 89 -0.03 7.54 -6.00
CA LYS A 89 1.42 7.72 -5.89
C LYS A 89 1.86 8.20 -4.51
N TYR A 90 1.12 9.15 -3.93
CA TYR A 90 1.38 9.62 -2.57
C TYR A 90 1.30 8.46 -1.57
N PHE A 91 0.20 7.68 -1.63
CA PHE A 91 0.01 6.52 -0.77
C PHE A 91 1.13 5.49 -0.91
N LEU A 92 1.60 5.26 -2.14
CA LEU A 92 2.66 4.30 -2.46
C LEU A 92 4.08 4.80 -2.14
N GLU A 93 4.21 6.02 -1.60
CA GLU A 93 5.50 6.68 -1.34
C GLU A 93 6.38 6.69 -2.59
N MET A 94 5.77 7.07 -3.71
CA MET A 94 6.46 7.25 -4.98
C MET A 94 6.79 8.72 -5.18
N LEU A 95 7.82 9.01 -5.97
CA LEU A 95 7.99 10.36 -6.48
C LEU A 95 6.91 10.67 -7.54
N PRO A 96 6.48 11.94 -7.69
CA PRO A 96 5.51 12.32 -8.73
C PRO A 96 5.93 11.86 -10.14
N GLU A 97 7.22 11.93 -10.44
CA GLU A 97 7.85 11.54 -11.70
C GLU A 97 8.28 10.06 -11.76
N GLU A 98 8.21 9.31 -10.66
CA GLU A 98 8.63 7.91 -10.62
C GLU A 98 7.66 7.02 -11.42
N ASP A 99 8.20 6.11 -12.22
CA ASP A 99 7.40 5.15 -12.98
C ASP A 99 6.88 4.03 -12.06
N VAL A 100 5.76 3.43 -12.46
CA VAL A 100 5.13 2.34 -11.70
C VAL A 100 5.87 1.02 -11.88
N ILE A 101 5.65 0.10 -10.93
CA ILE A 101 6.17 -1.25 -11.03
C ILE A 101 5.60 -1.99 -12.25
N ALA A 102 6.29 -3.02 -12.72
CA ALA A 102 5.69 -3.94 -13.70
C ALA A 102 4.48 -4.68 -13.06
N PRO A 103 3.32 -4.79 -13.73
CA PRO A 103 2.15 -5.51 -13.18
C PRO A 103 2.44 -6.96 -12.76
N SER A 104 3.39 -7.60 -13.45
CA SER A 104 3.84 -8.96 -13.12
C SER A 104 4.49 -9.07 -11.73
N THR A 105 5.07 -7.98 -11.21
CA THR A 105 5.66 -7.92 -9.87
C THR A 105 4.59 -8.12 -8.80
N LEU A 106 3.44 -7.45 -8.93
CA LEU A 106 2.32 -7.59 -7.99
C LEU A 106 1.71 -9.00 -8.04
N THR A 107 1.56 -9.55 -9.26
CA THR A 107 1.10 -10.93 -9.46
C THR A 107 2.03 -11.94 -8.78
N LYS A 108 3.35 -11.78 -8.94
CA LYS A 108 4.36 -12.65 -8.31
C LYS A 108 4.32 -12.53 -6.79
N PHE A 109 4.21 -11.32 -6.27
CA PHE A 109 4.13 -11.07 -4.83
C PHE A 109 2.94 -11.81 -4.21
N ARG A 110 1.73 -11.65 -4.76
CA ARG A 110 0.54 -12.38 -4.29
C ARG A 110 0.73 -13.89 -4.36
N ARG A 111 1.15 -14.41 -5.52
CA ARG A 111 1.23 -15.87 -5.75
C ARG A 111 2.38 -16.56 -5.03
N GLN A 112 3.47 -15.87 -4.70
CA GLN A 112 4.67 -16.49 -4.15
C GLN A 112 4.86 -16.18 -2.68
N ARG A 113 4.49 -14.98 -2.23
CA ARG A 113 4.74 -14.50 -0.86
C ARG A 113 3.47 -14.50 0.00
N LEU A 114 2.31 -14.29 -0.62
CA LEU A 114 0.99 -14.30 0.04
C LEU A 114 0.14 -15.51 -0.38
N LYS A 115 0.77 -16.68 -0.57
CA LYS A 115 0.07 -17.92 -0.94
C LYS A 115 -1.06 -18.30 0.03
N ASP A 116 -0.92 -17.88 1.27
CA ASP A 116 -1.92 -18.07 2.30
C ASP A 116 -2.89 -16.89 2.24
N THR A 117 -4.11 -17.14 1.75
CA THR A 117 -5.17 -16.14 1.66
C THR A 117 -5.40 -15.45 3.01
N ASN A 118 -5.25 -16.19 4.11
CA ASN A 118 -5.42 -15.66 5.47
C ASN A 118 -4.39 -14.58 5.82
N LEU A 119 -3.19 -14.63 5.24
CA LEU A 119 -2.15 -13.64 5.54
C LEU A 119 -2.52 -12.27 4.97
N LEU A 120 -3.00 -12.22 3.73
CA LEU A 120 -3.43 -10.95 3.13
C LEU A 120 -4.61 -10.35 3.91
N ASP A 121 -5.60 -11.19 4.23
CA ASP A 121 -6.77 -10.76 4.99
C ASP A 121 -6.38 -10.27 6.39
N MET A 122 -5.44 -10.95 7.07
CA MET A 122 -4.93 -10.52 8.36
C MET A 122 -4.24 -9.15 8.28
N LEU A 123 -3.38 -8.93 7.29
CA LEU A 123 -2.67 -7.64 7.12
C LEU A 123 -3.65 -6.50 6.80
N ILE A 124 -4.65 -6.76 5.97
CA ILE A 124 -5.71 -5.78 5.66
C ILE A 124 -6.53 -5.49 6.92
N ASN A 125 -6.98 -6.51 7.64
CA ASN A 125 -7.77 -6.35 8.86
C ASN A 125 -6.99 -5.56 9.90
N ARG A 126 -5.70 -5.85 10.10
CA ARG A 126 -4.84 -5.08 11.00
C ARG A 126 -4.73 -3.61 10.58
N THR A 127 -4.58 -3.36 9.27
CA THR A 127 -4.57 -1.98 8.74
C THR A 127 -5.89 -1.26 9.02
N VAL A 128 -7.02 -1.94 8.81
CA VAL A 128 -8.36 -1.39 9.05
C VAL A 128 -8.58 -1.13 10.54
N SER A 129 -8.17 -2.04 11.42
CA SER A 129 -8.24 -1.85 12.88
C SER A 129 -7.49 -0.59 13.31
N ILE A 130 -6.26 -0.40 12.85
CA ILE A 130 -5.47 0.80 13.14
C ILE A 130 -6.18 2.05 12.59
N ALA A 131 -6.73 1.98 11.36
CA ALA A 131 -7.44 3.10 10.76
C ALA A 131 -8.70 3.53 11.56
N VAL A 132 -9.38 2.56 12.18
CA VAL A 132 -10.53 2.82 13.07
C VAL A 132 -10.07 3.43 14.39
N GLU A 133 -9.02 2.89 15.01
CA GLU A 133 -8.45 3.41 16.25
C GLU A 133 -7.96 4.86 16.10
N GLN A 134 -7.39 5.19 14.94
CA GLN A 134 -6.94 6.54 14.59
C GLN A 134 -8.09 7.47 14.12
N GLY A 135 -9.35 6.99 14.10
CA GLY A 135 -10.51 7.79 13.69
C GLY A 135 -10.50 8.22 12.22
N ILE A 136 -9.75 7.52 11.37
CA ILE A 136 -9.70 7.77 9.92
C ILE A 136 -11.00 7.31 9.27
N ILE A 137 -11.43 6.10 9.64
CA ILE A 137 -12.66 5.46 9.20
C ILE A 137 -13.64 5.46 10.36
N LYS A 138 -14.86 5.95 10.14
CA LYS A 138 -15.94 5.84 11.13
C LYS A 138 -16.49 4.41 11.08
N SER A 139 -16.62 3.78 12.25
CA SER A 139 -17.08 2.38 12.44
C SER A 139 -18.41 2.00 11.79
N ARG A 140 -19.17 2.95 11.21
CA ARG A 140 -20.41 2.69 10.46
C ARG A 140 -20.20 2.17 9.03
N SER A 141 -19.00 2.31 8.44
CA SER A 141 -18.75 1.92 7.04
C SER A 141 -17.92 0.64 6.89
N ILE A 142 -17.67 -0.13 7.94
CA ILE A 142 -16.84 -1.33 7.84
C ILE A 142 -17.73 -2.57 7.94
N ILE A 143 -18.23 -3.02 6.79
CA ILE A 143 -18.65 -4.42 6.62
C ILE A 143 -17.44 -5.14 6.04
N VAL A 144 -16.60 -5.74 6.90
CA VAL A 144 -15.64 -6.75 6.45
C VAL A 144 -16.41 -8.07 6.40
N ASP A 145 -17.08 -8.34 5.29
CA ASP A 145 -17.67 -9.66 5.08
C ASP A 145 -16.54 -10.63 4.69
N ALA A 146 -16.42 -11.72 5.43
CA ALA A 146 -15.36 -12.72 5.29
C ALA A 146 -15.47 -13.55 3.99
N THR A 147 -16.32 -13.15 3.05
CA THR A 147 -16.48 -13.79 1.75
C THR A 147 -16.69 -12.75 0.65
N LYS A 148 -15.66 -12.55 -0.17
CA LYS A 148 -15.66 -11.80 -1.45
C LYS A 148 -15.96 -10.29 -1.39
N GLU A 149 -14.90 -9.51 -1.58
CA GLU A 149 -14.87 -8.26 -2.37
C GLU A 149 -15.92 -7.18 -2.03
N ALA A 150 -15.72 -6.46 -0.92
CA ALA A 150 -15.88 -4.99 -0.89
C ALA A 150 -15.54 -4.44 0.51
N ILE A 151 -14.54 -3.56 0.59
CA ILE A 151 -14.44 -2.60 1.69
C ILE A 151 -15.22 -1.36 1.25
N SER A 152 -16.46 -1.21 1.70
CA SER A 152 -17.29 -0.05 1.37
C SER A 152 -17.07 1.08 2.37
N ILE A 153 -16.02 1.88 2.21
CA ILE A 153 -15.84 3.11 2.99
C ILE A 153 -16.83 4.15 2.46
N ILE A 154 -18.04 4.16 3.03
CA ILE A 154 -19.02 5.26 2.90
C ILE A 154 -18.61 6.40 3.84
#